data_AF-A0A2V9KA92-F1
#
_entry.id   AF-A0A2V9KA92-F1
#
_cell.length_a   1.000
_cell.length_b   1.000
_cell.length_c   1.000
_cell.angle_alpha   90.00
_cell.angle_beta   90.00
_cell.angle_gamma   90.00
#
_symmetry.space_group_name_H-M   'P 1'
#
loop_
_entity.id
_entity.type
_entity.pdbx_description
1 polymer ?
#
loop_
_entity_poly.entity_id
_entity_poly.type
_entity_poly.pdbx_seq_one_letter_code
_entity_poly.pdbx_strand_id
1 'polypeptide(L)' 'MVSAKPKFVFTPDDRKEAILLRVGDYRRLLERIEDLEDAVALDRAEGTSKKLVPYEKVHARLGP' A
#
# COMPACT_ATOMS: atom_id res chain seq x y z
N MET A 1 -1.59 -1.41 15.35
CA MET A 1 -2.78 -0.52 15.26
C MET A 1 -2.27 0.92 15.39
N VAL A 2 -2.42 1.75 14.37
CA VAL A 2 -2.00 3.17 14.43
C VAL A 2 -2.98 3.90 15.35
N SER A 3 -2.61 4.10 16.62
CA SER A 3 -3.36 4.95 17.54
C SER A 3 -2.98 6.40 17.27
N ALA A 4 -3.66 7.02 16.31
CA ALA A 4 -3.56 8.46 16.09
C ALA A 4 -4.67 9.15 16.91
N LYS A 5 -4.35 10.24 17.61
CA LYS A 5 -5.35 11.25 17.99
C LYS A 5 -5.46 12.21 16.80
N PRO A 6 -6.41 12.01 15.87
CA PRO A 6 -6.44 12.76 14.63
C PRO A 6 -6.73 14.23 14.91
N LYS A 7 -5.94 15.11 14.31
CA LYS A 7 -6.25 16.53 14.21
C LYS A 7 -6.91 16.76 12.85
N PHE A 8 -7.96 17.58 12.81
CA PHE A 8 -8.72 17.83 11.58
C PHE A 8 -8.56 19.28 11.15
N VAL A 9 -8.56 19.50 9.84
CA VAL A 9 -8.78 20.82 9.22
C VAL A 9 -10.26 20.89 8.88
N PHE A 10 -10.91 21.97 9.31
CA PHE A 10 -12.33 22.20 9.08
C PHE A 10 -12.50 23.33 8.05
N THR A 11 -13.53 23.19 7.22
CA THR A 11 -14.02 24.23 6.34
C THR A 11 -14.69 25.35 7.16
N PRO A 12 -15.00 26.51 6.54
CA PRO A 12 -15.76 27.58 7.20
C PRO A 12 -17.17 27.16 7.65
N ASP A 13 -17.77 26.13 7.04
CA ASP A 13 -19.07 25.56 7.40
C ASP A 13 -18.96 24.36 8.37
N ASP A 14 -17.84 24.25 9.10
CA ASP A 14 -17.57 23.23 10.13
C ASP A 14 -17.59 21.77 9.63
N ARG A 15 -17.27 21.57 8.35
CA ARG A 15 -17.09 20.23 7.77
C ARG A 15 -15.63 19.83 7.81
N LYS A 16 -15.35 18.55 8.07
CA LYS A 16 -13.99 18.01 8.02
C LYS A 16 -13.50 17.95 6.57
N GLU A 17 -12.43 18.68 6.28
CA GLU A 17 -11.83 18.73 4.94
C GLU A 17 -10.57 17.85 4.84
N ALA A 18 -9.73 17.87 5.89
CA ALA A 18 -8.49 17.12 5.90
C ALA A 18 -8.12 16.63 7.30
N ILE A 19 -7.17 15.71 7.37
CA ILE A 19 -6.58 15.20 8.62
C ILE A 19 -5.11 15.59 8.64
N LEU A 20 -4.68 16.21 9.74
CA LEU A 20 -3.29 16.51 10.00
C LEU A 20 -2.62 15.30 10.64
N LEU A 21 -1.64 14.73 9.94
CA LEU A 21 -0.84 13.61 10.41
C LEU A 21 0.59 14.07 10.69
N ARG A 22 1.23 13.46 11.69
CA ARG A 22 2.69 13.56 11.80
C ARG A 22 3.30 12.81 10.62
N VAL A 23 4.42 13.29 10.12
CA VAL A 23 5.13 12.68 8.98
C VAL A 23 5.41 11.19 9.21
N GLY A 24 5.80 10.81 10.44
CA GLY A 24 6.02 9.40 10.78
C GLY A 24 4.76 8.54 10.75
N ASP A 25 3.60 9.10 11.12
CA ASP A 25 2.32 8.39 11.05
C ASP A 25 1.85 8.26 9.59
N TYR A 26 2.09 9.28 8.76
CA TYR A 26 1.81 9.24 7.32
C TYR A 26 2.65 8.18 6.60
N ARG A 27 3.96 8.10 6.87
CA ARG A 27 4.84 7.08 6.27
C ARG A 27 4.38 5.66 6.61
N ARG A 28 4.07 5.39 7.88
CA ARG A 28 3.54 4.08 8.31
C ARG A 28 2.21 3.74 7.65
N LEU A 29 1.37 4.74 7.39
CA LEU A 29 0.12 4.54 6.68
C LEU A 29 0.37 4.16 5.22
N LEU A 30 1.31 4.82 4.55
CA LEU A 30 1.72 4.48 3.18
C LEU A 30 2.29 3.07 3.08
N GLU A 31 3.28 2.74 3.92
CA GLU A 31 3.88 1.40 3.98
C GLU A 31 2.79 0.33 4.18
N ARG A 32 1.80 0.60 5.03
CA ARG A 32 0.70 -0.33 5.25
C ARG A 32 -0.24 -0.49 4.06
N ILE A 33 -0.43 0.57 3.26
CA ILE A 33 -1.23 0.49 2.03
C ILE A 33 -0.48 -0.35 1.00
N GLU A 34 0.82 -0.10 0.82
CA GLU A 34 1.69 -0.85 -0.09
C GLU A 34 1.69 -2.35 0.25
N ASP A 35 1.85 -2.71 1.54
CA ASP A 35 1.76 -4.10 2.00
C ASP A 35 0.44 -4.78 1.59
N LEU A 36 -0.68 -4.04 1.63
CA LEU A 36 -2.00 -4.57 1.29
C LEU A 36 -2.16 -4.69 -0.24
N GLU A 37 -1.62 -3.75 -1.00
CA GLU A 37 -1.59 -3.82 -2.46
C GLU A 37 -0.77 -5.02 -2.94
N ASP A 38 0.39 -5.27 -2.32
CA ASP A 38 1.22 -6.44 -2.58
C ASP A 38 0.50 -7.74 -2.24
N ALA A 39 -0.21 -7.79 -1.10
CA ALA A 39 -1.01 -8.95 -0.74
C ALA A 39 -2.13 -9.23 -1.76
N VAL A 40 -2.81 -8.19 -2.26
CA VAL A 40 -3.82 -8.33 -3.33
C VAL A 40 -3.18 -8.77 -4.64
N ALA A 41 -1.99 -8.27 -4.97
CA ALA A 41 -1.25 -8.68 -6.16
C ALA A 41 -0.86 -10.16 -6.08
N LEU A 42 -0.42 -10.64 -4.92
CA LEU A 42 -0.12 -12.04 -4.67
C LEU A 42 -1.36 -12.93 -4.81
N ASP A 43 -2.47 -12.56 -4.17
CA ASP A 43 -3.73 -13.32 -4.25
C ASP A 43 -4.24 -13.43 -5.70
N ARG A 44 -4.15 -12.33 -6.46
CA ARG A 44 -4.43 -12.35 -7.91
C ARG A 44 -3.46 -13.25 -8.67
N ALA A 45 -2.17 -13.21 -8.35
CA ALA A 45 -1.17 -14.08 -8.97
C ALA A 45 -1.48 -15.55 -8.69
N GLU A 46 -1.81 -15.93 -7.46
CA GLU A 46 -2.21 -17.29 -7.09
C GLU A 46 -3.47 -17.73 -7.85
N GLY A 47 -4.51 -16.88 -7.90
CA GLY A 47 -5.75 -17.17 -8.63
C GLY A 47 -5.59 -17.26 -10.15
N THR A 48 -4.57 -16.61 -10.72
CA THR A 48 -4.25 -16.64 -12.16
C THR A 48 -3.12 -17.61 -12.51
N SER A 49 -2.47 -18.23 -11.51
CA SER A 49 -1.32 -19.13 -11.69
C SER A 49 -1.75 -20.47 -12.26
N LYS A 50 -2.02 -20.49 -13.58
CA LYS A 50 -2.10 -21.72 -14.38
C LYS A 50 -0.71 -22.15 -14.89
N LYS A 51 0.31 -21.29 -14.78
CA LYS A 51 1.68 -21.56 -15.21
C LYS A 51 2.69 -20.85 -14.32
N LEU A 52 3.42 -21.63 -13.53
CA LEU A 52 4.65 -21.19 -12.88
C LEU A 52 5.75 -21.07 -13.95
N VAL A 53 6.42 -19.92 -14.01
CA VAL A 53 7.58 -19.71 -14.88
C VAL A 53 8.85 -20.02 -14.08
N PRO A 54 9.73 -20.94 -14.53
CA PRO A 54 11.00 -21.21 -13.86
C PRO A 54 11.85 -19.95 -13.71
N TYR A 55 12.52 -19.82 -12.56
CA TYR A 55 13.34 -18.66 -12.20
C TYR A 55 14.42 -18.38 -13.26
N GLU A 56 15.03 -19.42 -13.84
CA GLU A 56 16.07 -19.29 -14.86
C GLU A 56 15.57 -18.57 -16.12
N LYS A 57 14.29 -18.78 -16.49
CA LYS A 57 13.68 -18.11 -17.64
C LYS A 57 13.38 -16.64 -17.38
N VAL A 58 13.08 -16.29 -16.14
CA VAL A 58 12.85 -14.89 -15.74
C VAL A 58 14.17 -14.13 -15.70
N HIS A 59 15.20 -14.72 -15.09
CA HIS A 59 16.54 -14.13 -14.98
C HIS A 59 17.19 -13.92 -16.36
N ALA A 60 17.05 -14.86 -17.30
CA ALA A 60 17.55 -14.70 -18.66
C ALA A 60 16.86 -13.57 -19.45
N ARG A 61 15.62 -13.22 -19.09
CA ARG A 61 14.83 -12.18 -19.78
C ARG A 61 15.11 -10.76 -19.25
N LEU A 62 15.38 -10.63 -17.95
CA LEU A 62 15.56 -9.33 -17.30
C LEU A 62 17.00 -8.82 -17.37
N GLY A 63 17.97 -9.69 -17.70
CA GLY A 63 19.39 -9.34 -17.70
C GLY A 63 19.94 -9.16 -16.28
N PRO A 64 21.27 -9.08 -16.12
CA PRO A 64 21.89 -8.67 -14.86
C PRO A 64 21.54 -7.23 -14.49
#